data_AF-A0A7S1EWY1-F1
#
_entry.id   AF-A0A7S1EWY1-F1
#
_cell.length_a   1.000
_cell.length_b   1.000
_cell.length_c   1.000
_cell.angle_alpha   90.00
_cell.angle_beta   90.00
_cell.angle_gamma   90.00
#
_symmetry.space_group_name_H-M   'P 1'
#
loop_
_entity.id
_entity.type
_entity.pdbx_description
1 polymer ?
#
loop_
_entity_poly.entity_id
_entity_poly.type
_entity_poly.pdbx_seq_one_letter_code
_entity_poly.pdbx_strand_id
1 'polypeptide(L)'
;GVSIRMLCLEGFALGLRLVATVVFDTRLPRKSNTVLAQGVDGFSLATVIVLLLLSVSHRRCENHQESMGSFFLASVPALALVMSASLCFLESLSPHGFPDVLWLASLCVDAMSVVPQLQLARKGVVDRLVSHHVIAFFLSRLFALQFWWLIRGLWFQGTGPFGCGILAVYTWQLLLMSHFSFYYLRDVVKNGPFSSVPLVLED
;
A
#
# COMPACT_ATOMS: atom_id res chain seq x y z
N GLY A 1 15.91 -1.50 9.95
CA GLY A 1 15.44 -0.41 9.06
C GLY A 1 14.04 -0.63 8.48
N VAL A 2 13.59 -1.88 8.28
CA VAL A 2 12.27 -2.19 7.70
C VAL A 2 11.25 -2.53 8.79
N SER A 3 10.02 -2.04 8.64
CA SER A 3 8.91 -2.29 9.54
C SER A 3 8.24 -3.62 9.20
N ILE A 4 8.24 -4.57 10.15
CA ILE A 4 7.49 -5.82 10.03
C ILE A 4 6.00 -5.56 9.85
N ARG A 5 5.48 -4.49 10.48
CA ARG A 5 4.06 -4.13 10.38
C ARG A 5 3.67 -3.70 8.97
N MET A 6 4.56 -2.97 8.28
CA MET A 6 4.37 -2.64 6.86
C MET A 6 4.28 -3.93 6.04
N LEU A 7 5.24 -4.83 6.20
CA LEU A 7 5.27 -6.10 5.47
C LEU A 7 4.02 -6.97 5.72
N CYS A 8 3.51 -7.01 6.96
CA CYS A 8 2.25 -7.71 7.27
C CYS A 8 1.06 -7.11 6.52
N LEU A 9 0.94 -5.78 6.50
CA LEU A 9 -0.16 -5.09 5.81
C LEU A 9 -0.04 -5.23 4.29
N GLU A 10 1.17 -5.14 3.73
CA GLU A 10 1.41 -5.37 2.30
C GLU A 10 1.09 -6.81 1.91
N GLY A 11 1.51 -7.79 2.71
CA GLY A 11 1.20 -9.21 2.48
C GLY A 11 -0.31 -9.48 2.53
N PHE A 12 -1.02 -8.86 3.49
CA PHE A 12 -2.47 -8.95 3.58
C PHE A 12 -3.16 -8.29 2.38
N ALA A 13 -2.75 -7.09 1.99
CA ALA A 13 -3.27 -6.40 0.81
C ALA A 13 -3.08 -7.23 -0.48
N LEU A 14 -1.87 -7.75 -0.71
CA LEU A 14 -1.58 -8.62 -1.84
C LEU A 14 -2.41 -9.91 -1.81
N GLY A 15 -2.59 -10.50 -0.63
CA GLY A 15 -3.46 -11.67 -0.43
C GLY A 15 -4.92 -11.39 -0.83
N LEU A 16 -5.51 -10.29 -0.35
CA LEU A 16 -6.86 -9.88 -0.75
C LEU A 16 -6.98 -9.67 -2.27
N ARG A 17 -5.98 -9.01 -2.87
CA ARG A 17 -5.95 -8.74 -4.31
C ARG A 17 -5.84 -10.03 -5.14
N LEU A 18 -4.99 -10.97 -4.72
CA LEU A 18 -4.86 -12.28 -5.38
C LEU A 18 -6.14 -13.11 -5.23
N VAL A 19 -6.79 -13.10 -4.06
CA VAL A 19 -8.09 -13.77 -3.90
C VAL A 19 -9.12 -13.17 -4.84
N ALA A 20 -9.24 -11.84 -4.91
CA ALA A 20 -10.16 -11.17 -5.83
C ALA A 20 -9.88 -11.49 -7.31
N THR A 21 -8.60 -11.57 -7.70
CA THR A 21 -8.21 -11.73 -9.11
C THR A 21 -8.09 -13.18 -9.58
N VAL A 22 -7.69 -14.12 -8.72
CA VAL A 22 -7.51 -15.54 -9.08
C VAL A 22 -8.77 -16.35 -8.85
N VAL A 23 -9.47 -16.13 -7.73
CA VAL A 23 -10.65 -16.93 -7.36
C VAL A 23 -11.90 -16.43 -8.09
N PHE A 24 -12.05 -15.11 -8.22
CA PHE A 24 -13.26 -14.50 -8.76
C PHE A 24 -13.10 -13.92 -10.18
N ASP A 25 -11.88 -13.97 -10.75
CA ASP A 25 -11.51 -13.38 -12.05
C ASP A 25 -11.96 -11.90 -12.22
N THR A 26 -12.09 -11.21 -11.09
CA THR A 26 -12.45 -9.80 -11.05
C THR A 26 -11.20 -8.98 -10.82
N ARG A 27 -10.74 -8.34 -11.90
CA ARG A 27 -9.73 -7.29 -11.83
C ARG A 27 -10.30 -6.02 -12.41
N LEU A 28 -10.09 -4.92 -11.70
CA LEU A 28 -10.39 -3.60 -12.23
C LEU A 28 -9.08 -2.97 -12.74
N PRO A 29 -9.07 -2.42 -13.98
CA PRO A 29 -10.15 -2.41 -14.97
C PRO A 29 -10.32 -3.74 -15.74
N ARG A 30 -11.58 -4.08 -16.05
CA ARG A 30 -12.07 -5.43 -16.45
C ARG A 30 -11.58 -5.99 -17.80
N LYS A 31 -10.79 -5.26 -18.60
CA LYS A 31 -10.22 -5.78 -19.89
C LYS A 31 -8.69 -5.81 -19.93
N SER A 32 -8.00 -5.74 -18.79
CA SER A 32 -6.54 -5.88 -18.73
C SER A 32 -6.13 -7.36 -18.76
N ASN A 33 -4.98 -7.69 -19.36
CA ASN A 33 -4.39 -9.04 -19.30
C ASN A 33 -4.15 -9.43 -17.83
N THR A 34 -5.00 -10.32 -17.30
CA THR A 34 -5.05 -10.69 -15.88
C THR A 34 -3.86 -11.57 -15.48
N VAL A 35 -3.30 -12.38 -16.39
CA VAL A 35 -2.24 -13.35 -16.09
C VAL A 35 -0.94 -12.68 -15.68
N LEU A 36 -0.49 -11.66 -16.43
CA LEU A 36 0.74 -10.93 -16.09
C LEU A 36 0.63 -10.25 -14.72
N ALA A 37 -0.53 -9.67 -14.45
CA ALA A 37 -0.77 -9.01 -13.18
C ALA A 37 -0.84 -9.97 -12.00
N GLN A 38 -1.53 -11.10 -12.16
CA GLN A 38 -1.56 -12.16 -11.15
C GLN A 38 -0.15 -12.71 -10.89
N GLY A 39 0.67 -12.87 -11.93
CA GLY A 39 2.07 -13.29 -11.79
C GLY A 39 2.92 -12.28 -11.02
N VAL A 40 2.78 -10.99 -11.32
CA VAL A 40 3.50 -9.91 -10.60
C VAL A 40 3.03 -9.81 -9.15
N ASP A 41 1.72 -9.86 -8.89
CA ASP A 41 1.17 -9.84 -7.53
C ASP A 41 1.61 -11.08 -6.73
N GLY A 42 1.64 -12.25 -7.36
CA GLY A 42 2.13 -13.51 -6.76
C GLY A 42 3.63 -13.47 -6.41
N PHE A 43 4.46 -12.97 -7.33
CA PHE A 43 5.89 -12.79 -7.09
C PHE A 43 6.16 -11.75 -5.98
N SER A 44 5.38 -10.67 -5.96
CA SER A 44 5.47 -9.65 -4.91
C SER A 44 5.10 -10.23 -3.55
N LEU A 45 4.04 -11.05 -3.48
CA LEU A 45 3.64 -11.72 -2.25
C LEU A 45 4.72 -12.69 -1.74
N ALA A 46 5.31 -13.49 -2.64
CA ALA A 46 6.41 -14.38 -2.29
C ALA A 46 7.60 -13.60 -1.70
N THR A 47 7.95 -12.46 -2.31
CA THR A 47 9.01 -11.58 -1.83
C THR A 47 8.71 -11.05 -0.42
N VAL A 48 7.49 -10.56 -0.19
CA VAL A 48 7.05 -10.06 1.14
C VAL A 48 7.09 -11.18 2.19
N ILE A 49 6.65 -12.40 1.85
CA ILE A 49 6.70 -13.56 2.75
C ILE A 49 8.15 -13.90 3.12
N VAL A 50 9.07 -13.94 2.14
CA VAL A 50 10.49 -14.18 2.42
C VAL A 50 11.07 -13.10 3.34
N LEU A 51 10.79 -11.83 3.07
CA LEU A 51 11.24 -10.72 3.92
C LEU A 51 10.64 -10.79 5.34
N LEU A 52 9.38 -11.20 5.48
CA LEU A 52 8.74 -11.43 6.79
C LEU A 52 9.43 -12.55 7.55
N LEU A 53 9.70 -13.69 6.91
CA LEU A 53 10.37 -14.83 7.53
C LEU A 53 11.78 -14.46 7.99
N LEU A 54 12.55 -13.76 7.16
CA LEU A 54 13.88 -13.26 7.50
C LEU A 54 13.82 -12.27 8.68
N SER A 55 12.85 -11.35 8.66
CA SER A 55 12.68 -10.34 9.71
C SER A 55 12.27 -10.95 11.05
N VAL A 56 11.39 -11.96 11.04
CA VAL A 56 10.98 -12.69 12.25
C VAL A 56 12.14 -13.54 12.78
N SER A 57 12.87 -14.23 11.89
CA SER A 57 14.05 -15.01 12.27
C SER A 57 15.10 -14.14 12.94
N HIS A 58 15.37 -12.94 12.40
CA HIS A 58 16.33 -12.00 12.99
C HIS A 58 15.83 -11.42 14.31
N ARG A 59 14.53 -11.10 14.44
CA ARG A 59 13.95 -10.56 15.69
C ARG A 59 13.81 -11.59 16.80
N ARG A 60 13.75 -12.89 16.49
CA ARG A 60 13.72 -13.94 17.52
C ARG A 60 14.99 -13.97 18.37
N CYS A 61 16.08 -13.36 17.89
CA CYS A 61 17.32 -13.15 18.64
C CYS A 61 17.31 -11.89 19.52
N GLU A 62 16.42 -10.92 19.26
CA GLU A 62 16.35 -9.63 19.96
C GLU A 62 14.98 -9.51 20.65
N ASN A 63 14.87 -10.04 21.87
CA ASN A 63 13.63 -10.05 22.63
C ASN A 63 13.15 -8.62 23.01
N HIS A 64 11.82 -8.53 23.14
CA HIS A 64 11.00 -7.53 23.85
C HIS A 64 10.33 -6.36 23.08
N GLN A 65 9.03 -6.27 23.38
CA GLN A 65 8.13 -5.12 23.37
C GLN A 65 7.55 -4.61 22.04
N GLU A 66 6.23 -4.80 21.86
CA GLU A 66 5.27 -3.67 21.85
C GLU A 66 3.82 -4.18 21.72
N SER A 67 3.12 -4.24 22.86
CA SER A 67 1.69 -4.61 22.99
C SER A 67 0.73 -3.68 22.22
N MET A 68 1.19 -2.48 21.85
CA MET A 68 0.38 -1.49 21.12
C MET A 68 0.23 -1.80 19.61
N GLY A 69 1.07 -2.69 19.06
CA GLY A 69 1.11 -2.99 17.62
C GLY A 69 0.01 -3.91 17.09
N SER A 70 -0.60 -4.74 17.94
CA SER A 70 -1.63 -5.71 17.53
C SER A 70 -2.93 -5.03 17.09
N PHE A 71 -3.33 -3.97 17.80
CA PHE A 71 -4.57 -3.25 17.50
C PHE A 71 -4.53 -2.59 16.11
N PHE A 72 -3.41 -1.97 15.72
CA PHE A 72 -3.26 -1.35 14.39
C PHE A 72 -3.31 -2.39 13.26
N LEU A 73 -2.67 -3.55 13.46
CA LEU A 73 -2.65 -4.63 12.48
C LEU A 73 -4.03 -5.26 12.25
N ALA A 74 -4.90 -5.26 13.27
CA ALA A 74 -6.26 -5.76 13.14
C ALA A 74 -7.24 -4.69 12.64
N SER A 75 -7.11 -3.45 13.12
CA SER A 75 -8.06 -2.37 12.82
C SER A 75 -7.96 -1.87 11.38
N VAL A 76 -6.76 -1.80 10.80
CA VAL A 76 -6.56 -1.31 9.42
C VAL A 76 -7.28 -2.21 8.40
N PRO A 77 -7.05 -3.54 8.37
CA PRO A 77 -7.83 -4.46 7.53
C PRO A 77 -9.34 -4.38 7.73
N ALA A 78 -9.79 -4.32 8.99
CA ALA A 78 -11.22 -4.29 9.31
C ALA A 78 -11.88 -3.01 8.78
N LEU A 79 -11.28 -1.85 9.02
CA LEU A 79 -11.76 -0.57 8.51
C LEU A 79 -11.72 -0.52 6.98
N ALA A 80 -10.67 -1.05 6.37
CA ALA A 80 -10.56 -1.14 4.91
C ALA A 80 -11.70 -1.97 4.30
N LEU A 81 -12.05 -3.12 4.90
CA LEU A 81 -13.16 -3.95 4.45
C LEU A 81 -14.52 -3.25 4.62
N VAL A 82 -14.75 -2.60 5.75
CA VAL A 82 -15.99 -1.86 6.01
C VAL A 82 -16.16 -0.71 5.02
N MET A 83 -15.14 0.13 4.85
CA MET A 83 -15.15 1.24 3.89
C MET A 83 -15.41 0.76 2.47
N SER A 84 -14.75 -0.34 2.08
CA SER A 84 -14.90 -0.90 0.73
C SER A 84 -16.29 -1.46 0.50
N ALA A 85 -16.86 -2.16 1.49
CA ALA A 85 -18.24 -2.65 1.46
C ALA A 85 -19.24 -1.51 1.32
N SER A 86 -19.07 -0.43 2.08
CA SER A 86 -19.92 0.75 1.99
C SER A 86 -19.88 1.38 0.60
N LEU A 87 -18.69 1.61 0.04
CA LEU A 87 -18.53 2.21 -1.29
C LEU A 87 -19.12 1.31 -2.40
N CYS A 88 -18.94 0.00 -2.29
CA CYS A 88 -19.50 -0.94 -3.27
C CYS A 88 -21.03 -1.01 -3.20
N PHE A 89 -21.59 -0.93 -1.99
CA PHE A 89 -23.04 -0.91 -1.78
C PHE A 89 -23.68 0.36 -2.36
N LEU A 90 -23.04 1.52 -2.17
CA LEU A 90 -23.55 2.80 -2.66
C LEU A 90 -23.69 2.86 -4.19
N GLU A 91 -22.82 2.18 -4.92
CA GLU A 91 -22.78 2.25 -6.39
C GLU A 91 -23.37 1.00 -7.08
N SER A 92 -23.87 0.02 -6.31
CA SER A 92 -24.54 -1.18 -6.84
C SER A 92 -23.71 -1.90 -7.93
N LEU A 93 -22.40 -2.03 -7.70
CA LEU A 93 -21.43 -2.42 -8.74
C LEU A 93 -21.68 -3.81 -9.38
N SER A 94 -22.34 -4.74 -8.68
CA SER A 94 -22.72 -6.06 -9.21
C SER A 94 -23.57 -6.87 -8.21
N PRO A 95 -24.34 -7.89 -8.66
CA PRO A 95 -25.05 -8.84 -7.79
C PRO A 95 -24.11 -9.72 -6.93
N HIS A 96 -22.83 -9.79 -7.29
CA HIS A 96 -21.75 -10.42 -6.53
C HIS A 96 -20.70 -9.36 -6.18
N GLY A 97 -21.06 -8.30 -5.43
CA GLY A 97 -20.15 -7.20 -5.09
C GLY A 97 -18.95 -7.58 -4.19
N PHE A 98 -18.90 -8.83 -3.69
CA PHE A 98 -17.85 -9.29 -2.77
C PHE A 98 -16.41 -9.18 -3.33
N PRO A 99 -16.13 -9.54 -4.59
CA PRO A 99 -14.78 -9.43 -5.13
C PRO A 99 -14.33 -7.98 -5.33
N ASP A 100 -15.24 -7.07 -5.67
CA ASP A 100 -14.97 -5.63 -5.76
C ASP A 100 -14.65 -5.05 -4.37
N VAL A 101 -15.33 -5.54 -3.32
CA VAL A 101 -15.02 -5.21 -1.92
C VAL A 101 -13.62 -5.68 -1.53
N LEU A 102 -13.24 -6.92 -1.85
CA LEU A 102 -11.90 -7.44 -1.56
C LEU A 102 -10.83 -6.66 -2.32
N TRP A 103 -11.08 -6.35 -3.59
CA TRP A 103 -10.15 -5.59 -4.42
C TRP A 103 -9.96 -4.17 -3.88
N LEU A 104 -11.03 -3.46 -3.55
CA LEU A 104 -10.95 -2.11 -2.99
C LEU A 104 -10.36 -2.11 -1.57
N ALA A 105 -10.66 -3.13 -0.76
CA ALA A 105 -10.05 -3.28 0.57
C ALA A 105 -8.55 -3.49 0.47
N SER A 106 -8.08 -4.24 -0.54
CA SER A 106 -6.65 -4.39 -0.81
C SER A 106 -5.98 -3.04 -1.05
N LEU A 107 -6.64 -2.12 -1.77
CA LEU A 107 -6.13 -0.79 -2.06
C LEU A 107 -6.07 0.08 -0.79
N CYS A 108 -7.12 0.03 0.04
CA CYS A 108 -7.17 0.74 1.32
C CYS A 108 -6.10 0.25 2.30
N VAL A 109 -5.87 -1.06 2.40
CA VAL A 109 -4.80 -1.61 3.25
C VAL A 109 -3.42 -1.23 2.72
N ASP A 110 -3.21 -1.31 1.40
CA ASP A 110 -1.97 -0.87 0.74
C ASP A 110 -1.66 0.60 1.02
N ALA A 111 -2.69 1.46 1.01
CA ALA A 111 -2.53 2.87 1.34
C ALA A 111 -2.04 3.13 2.77
N MET A 112 -2.44 2.27 3.71
CA MET A 112 -2.07 2.39 5.11
C MET A 112 -0.80 1.62 5.49
N SER A 113 -0.31 0.72 4.62
CA SER A 113 0.85 -0.14 4.90
C SER A 113 2.15 0.65 5.09
N VAL A 114 2.26 1.83 4.46
CA VAL A 114 3.46 2.68 4.54
C VAL A 114 3.57 3.43 5.87
N VAL A 115 2.46 3.60 6.61
CA VAL A 115 2.43 4.40 7.86
C VAL A 115 3.42 3.87 8.91
N PRO A 116 3.45 2.56 9.25
CA PRO A 116 4.45 2.03 10.17
C PRO A 116 5.90 2.27 9.75
N GLN A 117 6.17 2.30 8.44
CA GLN A 117 7.51 2.56 7.91
C GLN A 117 7.89 4.03 8.05
N LEU A 118 6.94 4.94 7.79
CA LEU A 118 7.15 6.37 8.03
C LEU A 118 7.37 6.66 9.52
N GLN A 119 6.60 6.03 10.42
CA GLN A 119 6.80 6.17 11.86
C GLN A 119 8.18 5.69 12.31
N LEU A 120 8.67 4.58 11.73
CA LEU A 120 10.02 4.10 11.98
C LEU A 120 11.07 5.10 11.46
N ALA A 121 10.82 5.70 10.30
CA ALA A 121 11.67 6.73 9.71
C ALA A 121 11.75 8.03 10.53
N ARG A 122 10.70 8.37 11.30
CA ARG A 122 10.74 9.53 12.21
C ARG A 122 11.63 9.32 13.43
N LYS A 123 11.87 8.06 13.81
CA LYS A 123 12.64 7.73 15.02
C LYS A 123 14.16 7.78 14.83
N GLY A 124 14.66 8.05 13.62
CA GLY A 124 16.09 8.16 13.38
C GLY A 124 16.48 8.00 11.91
N VAL A 125 17.73 7.62 11.67
CA VAL A 125 18.28 7.48 10.32
C VAL A 125 17.68 6.25 9.63
N VAL A 126 17.08 6.46 8.47
CA VAL A 126 16.57 5.39 7.62
C VAL A 126 17.70 4.85 6.76
N ASP A 127 17.78 3.53 6.67
CA ASP A 127 18.73 2.88 5.76
C ASP A 127 18.48 3.32 4.31
N ARG A 128 19.55 3.52 3.55
CA ARG A 128 19.50 4.10 2.19
C ARG A 128 18.59 3.31 1.27
N LEU A 129 18.71 1.98 1.31
CA LEU A 129 17.89 1.09 0.49
C LEU A 129 16.40 1.25 0.77
N VAL A 130 16.04 1.43 2.05
CA VAL A 130 14.66 1.63 2.47
C VAL A 130 14.12 2.99 2.02
N SER A 131 14.96 4.03 2.05
CA SER A 131 14.59 5.35 1.53
C SER A 131 14.31 5.33 0.03
N HIS A 132 15.16 4.67 -0.77
CA HIS A 132 14.90 4.47 -2.20
C HIS A 132 13.60 3.69 -2.44
N HIS A 133 13.34 2.66 -1.63
CA HIS A 133 12.11 1.88 -1.73
C HIS A 133 10.86 2.74 -1.49
N VAL A 134 10.83 3.56 -0.44
CA VAL A 134 9.69 4.46 -0.14
C VAL A 134 9.45 5.44 -1.30
N ILE A 135 10.51 5.93 -1.95
CA ILE A 135 10.39 6.85 -3.09
C ILE A 135 9.92 6.16 -4.36
N ALA A 136 10.44 4.96 -4.64
CA ALA A 136 9.94 4.12 -5.74
C ALA A 136 8.46 3.79 -5.54
N PHE A 137 8.06 3.53 -4.30
CA PHE A 137 6.67 3.31 -3.93
C PHE A 137 5.82 4.57 -4.15
N PHE A 138 6.29 5.75 -3.72
CA PHE A 138 5.65 7.04 -4.00
C PHE A 138 5.40 7.26 -5.49
N LEU A 139 6.42 7.06 -6.32
CA LEU A 139 6.30 7.19 -7.78
C LEU A 139 5.32 6.18 -8.37
N SER A 140 5.34 4.94 -7.89
CA SER A 140 4.36 3.92 -8.29
C SER A 140 2.92 4.36 -8.02
N ARG A 141 2.65 4.94 -6.85
CA ARG A 141 1.32 5.45 -6.49
C ARG A 141 0.93 6.69 -7.29
N LEU A 142 1.88 7.55 -7.64
CA LEU A 142 1.65 8.70 -8.51
C LEU A 142 1.20 8.26 -9.90
N PHE A 143 1.89 7.28 -10.50
CA PHE A 143 1.49 6.72 -11.79
C PHE A 143 0.15 5.98 -11.71
N ALA A 144 -0.13 5.30 -10.60
CA ALA A 144 -1.43 4.67 -10.40
C ALA A 144 -2.56 5.71 -10.32
N LEU A 145 -2.38 6.79 -9.55
CA LEU A 145 -3.35 7.89 -9.50
C LEU A 145 -3.57 8.50 -10.89
N GLN A 146 -2.49 8.78 -11.61
CA GLN A 146 -2.56 9.33 -12.97
C GLN A 146 -3.33 8.39 -13.90
N PHE A 147 -3.06 7.09 -13.83
CA PHE A 147 -3.77 6.08 -14.61
C PHE A 147 -5.27 6.11 -14.32
N TRP A 148 -5.67 6.04 -13.04
CA TRP A 148 -7.08 6.07 -12.63
C TRP A 148 -7.78 7.37 -13.00
N TRP A 149 -7.07 8.50 -12.93
CA TRP A 149 -7.58 9.79 -13.38
C TRP A 149 -7.85 9.82 -14.88
N LEU A 150 -6.91 9.30 -15.69
CA LEU A 150 -7.03 9.29 -17.15
C LEU A 150 -8.16 8.38 -17.65
N ILE A 151 -8.41 7.26 -16.99
CA ILE A 151 -9.47 6.32 -17.39
C ILE A 151 -10.83 6.66 -16.77
N ARG A 152 -10.93 7.76 -16.01
CA ARG A 152 -12.17 8.20 -15.37
C ARG A 152 -13.25 8.48 -16.42
N GLY A 153 -14.41 7.84 -16.29
CA GLY A 153 -15.56 8.04 -17.16
C GLY A 153 -15.56 7.18 -18.44
N LEU A 154 -14.45 6.51 -18.77
CA LEU A 154 -14.38 5.54 -19.87
C LEU A 154 -14.87 4.13 -19.46
N TRP A 155 -14.85 3.85 -18.15
CA TRP A 155 -15.33 2.61 -17.55
C TRP A 155 -16.55 2.89 -16.68
N PHE A 156 -17.47 1.94 -16.60
CA PHE A 156 -18.85 2.05 -16.09
C PHE A 156 -19.05 2.63 -14.66
N GLN A 157 -18.00 3.08 -13.96
CA GLN A 157 -17.98 3.51 -12.54
C GLN A 157 -16.94 4.62 -12.27
N GLY A 158 -16.71 5.54 -13.20
CA GLY A 158 -15.65 6.56 -13.06
C GLY A 158 -16.00 7.78 -12.22
N THR A 159 -17.26 8.18 -12.20
CA THR A 159 -17.74 9.36 -11.45
C THR A 159 -18.54 9.00 -10.20
N GLY A 160 -18.84 7.71 -10.01
CA GLY A 160 -19.57 7.23 -8.85
C GLY A 160 -18.71 7.17 -7.58
N PRO A 161 -19.35 6.91 -6.43
CA PRO A 161 -18.68 6.81 -5.13
C PRO A 161 -17.44 5.89 -5.10
N PHE A 162 -17.46 4.77 -5.82
CA PHE A 162 -16.38 3.80 -5.94
C PHE A 162 -15.18 4.35 -6.69
N GLY A 163 -15.39 4.94 -7.88
CA GLY A 163 -14.32 5.59 -8.64
C GLY A 163 -13.68 6.76 -7.89
N CYS A 164 -14.52 7.58 -7.24
CA CYS A 164 -14.06 8.64 -6.34
C CYS A 164 -13.28 8.08 -5.14
N GLY A 165 -13.72 6.96 -4.59
CA GLY A 165 -13.02 6.25 -3.52
C GLY A 165 -11.61 5.81 -3.90
N ILE A 166 -11.43 5.24 -5.10
CA ILE A 166 -10.11 4.85 -5.60
C ILE A 166 -9.17 6.07 -5.68
N LEU A 167 -9.64 7.16 -6.29
CA LEU A 167 -8.85 8.39 -6.40
C LEU A 167 -8.52 8.99 -5.03
N ALA A 168 -9.48 8.98 -4.10
CA ALA A 168 -9.28 9.46 -2.74
C ALA A 168 -8.22 8.64 -2.01
N VAL A 169 -8.22 7.31 -2.13
CA VAL A 169 -7.25 6.42 -1.48
C VAL A 169 -5.83 6.66 -2.02
N TYR A 170 -5.64 6.75 -3.34
CA TYR A 170 -4.32 7.07 -3.89
C TYR A 170 -3.84 8.47 -3.52
N THR A 171 -4.75 9.45 -3.51
CA THR A 171 -4.43 10.82 -3.09
C THR A 171 -3.98 10.84 -1.63
N TRP A 172 -4.73 10.14 -0.76
CA TRP A 172 -4.38 9.99 0.65
C TRP A 172 -3.01 9.34 0.85
N GLN A 173 -2.74 8.25 0.14
CA GLN A 173 -1.46 7.55 0.21
C GLN A 173 -0.29 8.45 -0.21
N LEU A 174 -0.46 9.24 -1.27
CA LEU A 174 0.54 10.23 -1.68
C LEU A 174 0.76 11.28 -0.60
N LEU A 175 -0.30 11.85 -0.02
CA LEU A 175 -0.21 12.85 1.06
C LEU A 175 0.58 12.32 2.26
N LEU A 176 0.36 11.08 2.67
CA LEU A 176 1.11 10.45 3.77
C LEU A 176 2.62 10.42 3.48
N MET A 177 3.00 10.14 2.23
CA MET A 177 4.39 10.01 1.81
C MET A 177 5.03 11.33 1.33
N SER A 178 4.24 12.38 1.06
CA SER A 178 4.71 13.65 0.50
C SER A 178 5.79 14.30 1.36
N HIS A 179 5.58 14.32 2.68
CA HIS A 179 6.55 14.93 3.60
C HIS A 179 7.91 14.24 3.51
N PHE A 180 7.93 12.91 3.63
CA PHE A 180 9.16 12.12 3.48
C PHE A 180 9.81 12.35 2.11
N SER A 181 9.00 12.33 1.05
CA SER A 181 9.48 12.46 -0.33
C SER A 181 10.13 13.81 -0.61
N PHE A 182 9.57 14.89 -0.06
CA PHE A 182 10.13 16.23 -0.17
C PHE A 182 11.54 16.32 0.46
N TYR A 183 11.69 15.85 1.69
CA TYR A 183 12.99 15.87 2.38
C TYR A 183 14.03 14.97 1.71
N TYR A 184 13.60 13.78 1.26
CA TYR A 184 14.46 12.89 0.49
C TYR A 184 14.98 13.56 -0.78
N LEU A 185 14.10 14.14 -1.61
CA LEU A 185 14.50 14.78 -2.86
C LEU A 185 15.43 15.97 -2.61
N ARG A 186 15.13 16.78 -1.58
CA ARG A 186 15.99 17.89 -1.17
C ARG A 186 17.39 17.40 -0.78
N ASP A 187 17.49 16.29 -0.06
CA ASP A 187 18.75 15.70 0.35
C ASP A 187 19.54 15.14 -0.83
N VAL A 188 18.87 14.40 -1.73
CA VAL A 188 19.49 13.86 -2.95
C VAL A 188 20.04 14.96 -3.86
N VAL A 189 19.33 16.07 -4.01
CA VAL A 189 19.79 17.22 -4.82
C VAL A 189 21.02 17.89 -4.19
N LYS A 190 21.12 17.93 -2.86
CA LYS A 190 22.23 18.59 -2.15
C LYS A 190 23.46 17.69 -2.00
N ASN A 191 23.25 16.44 -1.62
CA ASN A 191 24.27 15.52 -1.13
C ASN A 191 24.49 14.31 -2.07
N GLY A 192 23.72 14.22 -3.16
CA GLY A 192 23.76 13.14 -4.13
C GLY A 192 22.86 11.96 -3.75
N PRO A 193 22.63 11.01 -4.68
CA PRO A 193 21.69 9.90 -4.49
C PRO A 193 22.11 8.87 -3.44
N PHE A 194 23.36 8.92 -2.96
CA PHE A 194 23.92 7.97 -1.99
C PHE A 194 24.01 8.53 -0.57
N SER A 195 23.45 9.72 -0.30
CA SER A 195 23.40 10.27 1.05
C SER A 195 22.43 9.47 1.93
N SER A 196 22.81 9.26 3.19
CA SER A 196 21.87 8.82 4.22
C SER A 196 20.98 10.01 4.56
N VAL A 197 19.66 9.87 4.47
CA VAL A 197 18.73 10.95 4.79
C VAL A 197 18.50 10.96 6.31
N PRO A 198 19.07 11.92 7.09
CA PRO A 198 18.69 12.10 8.47
C PRO A 198 17.30 12.73 8.49
N LEU A 199 16.27 11.92 8.69
CA LEU A 199 14.93 12.40 9.02
C LEU A 199 14.85 12.63 10.53
N VAL A 200 15.72 13.50 11.05
CA VAL A 200 15.42 14.17 12.31
C VAL A 200 14.38 15.21 11.93
N LEU A 201 13.12 14.88 12.15
CA LEU A 201 12.06 15.88 12.15
C LEU A 201 12.38 16.81 13.32
N GLU A 202 12.95 17.98 13.04
CA GLU A 202 12.86 19.09 13.99
C GLU A 202 11.38 19.45 14.09
N ASP A 203 10.79 19.12 15.25
CA ASP A 203 9.40 19.46 15.62
C ASP A 203 9.19 20.99 15.69
#